data_AF-A0A7V2CL78-F1
#
_entry.id   AF-A0A7V2CL78-F1
#
_cell.length_a   1.000
_cell.length_b   1.000
_cell.length_c   1.000
_cell.angle_alpha   90.00
_cell.angle_beta   90.00
_cell.angle_gamma   90.00
#
_symmetry.space_group_name_H-M   'P 1'
#
loop_
_entity.id
_entity.type
_entity.pdbx_description
1 polymer ?
#
loop_
_entity_poly.entity_id
_entity_poly.type
_entity_poly.pdbx_seq_one_letter_code
_entity_poly.pdbx_strand_id
1 'polypeptide(L)'
;MATALTDQPQLSPLLDRPAAERSRRMLVLLGGIWVMNLFDASLTVTAHSQGLLHELNPLANHILAYQPTLVYSYKLGLVLLGSCILWQLRRWRSAELAAWVLLLTYVGVCLHWDVCYKFFCSPEFADDVLASGLLPR
;
A
#
# COMPACT_ATOMS: atom_id res chain seq x y z
N MET A 1 -8.84 -63.08 14.95
CA MET A 1 -8.05 -62.79 13.74
C MET A 1 -8.75 -61.64 13.03
N ALA A 2 -8.48 -60.41 13.46
CA ALA A 2 -9.19 -59.19 13.05
C ALA A 2 -8.17 -58.29 12.35
N THR A 3 -8.14 -58.38 11.02
CA THR A 3 -7.27 -57.57 10.16
C THR A 3 -8.20 -56.79 9.25
N ALA A 4 -8.68 -55.65 9.71
CA ALA A 4 -9.48 -54.75 8.90
C ALA A 4 -9.28 -53.30 9.37
N LEU A 5 -9.21 -52.41 8.38
CA LEU A 5 -9.19 -50.94 8.48
C LEU A 5 -7.81 -50.28 8.58
N THR A 6 -6.89 -50.70 7.72
CA THR A 6 -5.85 -49.82 7.18
C THR A 6 -6.29 -49.36 5.79
N ASP A 7 -7.08 -48.29 5.70
CA ASP A 7 -7.14 -47.45 4.49
C ASP A 7 -8.00 -46.20 4.72
N GLN A 8 -7.37 -45.14 5.26
CA GLN A 8 -7.80 -43.77 4.96
C GLN A 8 -6.60 -42.94 4.49
N PRO A 9 -6.12 -43.12 3.25
CA PRO A 9 -5.30 -42.12 2.60
C PRO A 9 -6.22 -41.21 1.74
N GLN A 10 -5.99 -39.90 1.77
CA GLN A 10 -6.45 -38.89 0.79
C GLN A 10 -7.63 -37.94 1.11
N LEU A 11 -8.33 -38.01 2.26
CA LEU A 11 -9.35 -36.99 2.54
C LEU A 11 -8.77 -35.61 2.97
N SER A 12 -7.59 -35.60 3.59
CA SER A 12 -6.89 -34.40 4.09
C SER A 12 -6.57 -33.34 3.01
N PRO A 13 -5.98 -33.66 1.85
CA PRO A 13 -5.62 -32.65 0.85
C PRO A 13 -6.82 -31.91 0.24
N LEU A 14 -8.03 -32.50 0.26
CA LEU A 14 -9.23 -31.83 -0.24
C LEU A 14 -9.78 -30.80 0.75
N LEU A 15 -9.63 -31.04 2.05
CA LEU A 15 -10.05 -30.11 3.11
C LEU A 15 -9.12 -28.89 3.22
N ASP A 16 -7.83 -29.05 2.87
CA ASP A 16 -6.84 -27.98 2.97
C ASP A 16 -6.86 -27.00 1.77
N ARG A 17 -7.35 -27.42 0.60
CA ARG A 17 -7.46 -26.59 -0.62
C ARG A 17 -8.12 -25.22 -0.39
N PRO A 18 -9.35 -25.12 0.18
CA PRO A 18 -10.00 -23.82 0.37
C PRO A 18 -9.25 -22.90 1.33
N ALA A 19 -8.55 -23.44 2.33
CA ALA A 19 -7.73 -22.65 3.25
C ALA A 19 -6.43 -22.16 2.59
N ALA A 20 -5.81 -22.99 1.74
CA ALA A 20 -4.63 -22.63 0.97
C ALA A 20 -4.93 -21.56 -0.09
N GLU A 21 -6.05 -21.69 -0.83
CA GLU A 21 -6.47 -20.70 -1.82
C GLU A 21 -6.75 -19.33 -1.20
N ARG A 22 -7.42 -19.28 -0.05
CA ARG A 22 -7.66 -18.00 0.66
C ARG A 22 -6.35 -17.37 1.13
N SER A 23 -5.44 -18.19 1.65
CA SER A 23 -4.13 -17.69 2.09
C SER A 23 -3.33 -17.12 0.91
N ARG A 24 -3.38 -17.76 -0.26
CA ARG A 24 -2.77 -17.25 -1.49
C ARG A 24 -3.38 -15.93 -1.94
N ARG A 25 -4.71 -15.80 -1.94
CA ARG A 25 -5.40 -14.53 -2.26
C ARG A 25 -4.97 -13.40 -1.33
N MET A 26 -4.95 -13.66 -0.02
CA MET A 26 -4.52 -12.68 0.97
C MET A 26 -3.05 -12.27 0.76
N LEU A 27 -2.16 -13.21 0.44
CA LEU A 27 -0.76 -12.89 0.12
C LEU A 27 -0.65 -11.98 -1.10
N VAL A 28 -1.43 -12.23 -2.16
CA VAL A 28 -1.44 -11.38 -3.36
C VAL A 28 -1.96 -9.98 -3.04
N LEU A 29 -3.05 -9.86 -2.26
CA LEU A 29 -3.60 -8.57 -1.84
C LEU A 29 -2.62 -7.78 -0.99
N LEU A 30 -2.02 -8.42 0.02
CA LEU A 30 -1.00 -7.79 0.85
C LEU A 30 0.20 -7.37 0.00
N GLY A 31 0.69 -8.25 -0.89
CA GLY A 31 1.77 -7.90 -1.82
C GLY A 31 1.45 -6.66 -2.66
N GLY A 32 0.23 -6.57 -3.20
CA GLY A 32 -0.24 -5.38 -3.91
C GLY A 32 -0.26 -4.12 -3.04
N ILE A 33 -0.78 -4.22 -1.81
CA ILE A 33 -0.80 -3.11 -0.85
C ILE A 33 0.62 -2.62 -0.55
N TRP A 34 1.58 -3.53 -0.37
CA TRP A 34 2.98 -3.19 -0.15
C TRP A 34 3.61 -2.43 -1.32
N VAL A 35 3.40 -2.91 -2.55
CA VAL A 35 3.91 -2.24 -3.76
C VAL A 35 3.33 -0.84 -3.89
N MET A 36 2.00 -0.69 -3.71
CA MET A 36 1.36 0.62 -3.80
C MET A 36 1.83 1.58 -2.71
N ASN A 37 2.05 1.09 -1.48
CA ASN A 37 2.59 1.92 -0.39
C ASN A 37 4.01 2.39 -0.64
N LEU A 38 4.86 1.53 -1.21
CA LEU A 38 6.23 1.91 -1.55
C LEU A 38 6.25 3.00 -2.62
N PHE A 39 5.37 2.87 -3.61
CA PHE A 39 5.16 3.87 -4.65
C PHE A 39 4.67 5.20 -4.05
N ASP A 40 3.62 5.18 -3.21
CA ASP A 40 3.10 6.36 -2.53
C ASP A 40 4.16 7.05 -1.64
N ALA A 41 4.94 6.28 -0.88
CA ALA A 41 6.05 6.82 -0.08
C ALA A 41 7.11 7.51 -0.95
N SER A 42 7.44 6.92 -2.10
CA SER A 42 8.41 7.48 -3.05
C SER A 42 7.93 8.81 -3.65
N LEU A 43 6.65 8.87 -4.03
CA LEU A 43 6.02 10.10 -4.52
C LEU A 43 5.97 11.18 -3.43
N THR A 44 5.63 10.79 -2.19
CA THR A 44 5.60 11.71 -1.04
C THR A 44 6.96 12.38 -0.83
N VAL A 45 8.04 11.59 -0.79
CA VAL A 45 9.40 12.12 -0.61
C VAL A 45 9.81 13.00 -1.78
N THR A 46 9.50 12.58 -3.01
CA THR A 46 9.85 13.33 -4.23
C THR A 46 9.11 14.67 -4.27
N ALA A 47 7.80 14.67 -4.09
CA ALA A 47 6.99 15.89 -4.13
C ALA A 47 7.32 16.84 -2.95
N HIS A 48 7.67 16.32 -1.77
CA HIS A 48 8.21 17.15 -0.69
C HIS A 48 9.54 17.81 -1.09
N SER A 49 10.47 17.06 -1.69
CA SER A 49 11.75 17.61 -2.15
C SER A 49 11.63 18.68 -3.25
N GLN A 50 10.53 18.62 -4.03
CA GLN A 50 10.20 19.60 -5.07
C GLN A 50 9.40 20.79 -4.54
N GLY A 51 9.05 20.81 -3.24
CA GLY A 51 8.20 21.86 -2.65
C GLY A 51 6.75 21.85 -3.13
N LEU A 52 6.31 20.79 -3.81
CA LEU A 52 4.97 20.65 -4.39
C LEU A 52 3.94 20.13 -3.38
N LEU A 53 4.39 19.61 -2.24
CA LEU A 53 3.54 19.02 -1.22
C LEU A 53 3.48 19.90 0.02
N HIS A 54 2.28 20.33 0.39
CA HIS A 54 1.99 20.81 1.74
C HIS A 54 1.43 19.64 2.57
N GLU A 55 2.29 19.04 3.38
CA GLU A 55 1.92 17.87 4.19
C GLU A 55 0.93 18.23 5.29
N LEU A 56 -0.31 17.78 5.13
CA LEU A 56 -1.40 17.99 6.08
C LEU A 56 -1.25 17.14 7.35
N ASN A 57 -0.45 16.07 7.31
CA ASN A 57 -0.17 15.27 8.49
C ASN A 57 0.96 15.94 9.30
N PRO A 58 0.66 16.57 10.46
CA PRO A 58 1.65 17.32 11.23
C PRO A 58 2.82 16.43 11.71
N LEU A 59 2.56 15.13 11.91
CA LEU A 59 3.54 14.15 12.34
C LEU A 59 4.47 13.77 11.18
N ALA A 60 3.91 13.55 9.98
CA ALA A 60 4.72 13.32 8.78
C ALA A 60 5.56 14.55 8.42
N ASN A 61 5.00 15.75 8.56
CA ASN A 61 5.69 17.00 8.32
C ASN A 61 6.90 17.18 9.27
N HIS A 62 6.74 16.88 10.57
CA HIS A 62 7.85 16.88 11.52
C HIS A 62 8.96 15.88 11.14
N ILE A 63 8.59 14.69 10.68
CA ILE A 63 9.57 13.66 10.26
C ILE A 63 10.29 14.09 8.98
N LEU A 64 9.57 14.62 8.00
CA LEU A 64 10.11 15.14 6.74
C LEU A 64 11.09 16.29 6.94
N ALA A 65 10.79 17.18 7.89
CA ALA A 65 11.65 18.33 8.22
C ALA A 65 13.01 17.90 8.81
N TYR A 66 13.07 16.76 9.51
CA TYR A 66 14.31 16.24 10.07
C TYR A 66 15.09 15.39 9.08
N GLN A 67 14.44 14.36 8.52
CA GLN A 67 15.08 13.44 7.59
C GLN A 67 14.04 12.75 6.69
N PRO A 68 13.98 13.09 5.39
CA PRO A 68 12.96 12.56 4.48
C PRO A 68 12.95 11.03 4.37
N THR A 69 14.09 10.38 4.58
CA THR A 69 14.20 8.92 4.54
C THR A 69 13.48 8.22 5.69
N LEU A 70 13.25 8.89 6.82
CA LEU A 70 12.50 8.33 7.96
C LEU A 70 11.00 8.19 7.67
N VAL A 71 10.49 8.86 6.64
CA VAL A 71 9.09 8.67 6.21
C VAL A 71 8.87 7.27 5.66
N TYR A 72 9.87 6.70 4.97
CA TYR A 72 9.77 5.32 4.49
C TYR A 72 9.62 4.36 5.66
N SER A 73 10.45 4.46 6.70
CA SER A 73 10.35 3.57 7.86
C SER A 73 9.04 3.76 8.63
N TYR A 74 8.56 5.00 8.76
CA TYR A 74 7.25 5.28 9.36
C TYR A 74 6.10 4.65 8.57
N LYS A 75 6.00 4.91 7.27
CA LYS A 75 4.94 4.35 6.41
C LYS A 75 5.03 2.83 6.32
N LEU A 76 6.22 2.27 6.12
CA LEU A 76 6.44 0.82 6.06
C LEU A 76 6.13 0.14 7.41
N GLY A 77 6.43 0.79 8.53
CA GLY A 77 6.07 0.30 9.86
C GLY A 77 4.56 0.17 10.03
N LEU A 78 3.79 1.16 9.59
CA LEU A 78 2.33 1.11 9.62
C LEU A 78 1.77 0.01 8.70
N VAL A 79 2.31 -0.11 7.49
CA VAL A 79 1.91 -1.15 6.52
C VAL A 79 2.23 -2.54 7.06
N LEU A 80 3.40 -2.71 7.69
CA LEU A 80 3.79 -3.96 8.33
C LEU A 80 2.83 -4.32 9.48
N LEU A 81 2.53 -3.38 10.35
CA LEU A 81 1.59 -3.57 11.46
C LEU A 81 0.20 -3.96 10.94
N GLY A 82 -0.34 -3.22 9.97
CA GLY A 82 -1.63 -3.52 9.34
C GLY A 82 -1.64 -4.87 8.63
N SER A 83 -0.56 -5.21 7.92
CA SER A 83 -0.39 -6.50 7.26
C SER A 83 -0.36 -7.66 8.25
N CYS A 84 0.31 -7.48 9.39
CA CYS A 84 0.35 -8.49 10.45
C CYS A 84 -1.05 -8.74 11.03
N ILE A 85 -1.80 -7.67 11.32
CA ILE A 85 -3.19 -7.76 11.82
C ILE A 85 -4.08 -8.49 10.80
N LEU A 86 -4.05 -8.09 9.53
CA LEU A 86 -4.85 -8.73 8.47
C LEU A 86 -4.45 -10.19 8.26
N TRP A 87 -3.16 -10.51 8.35
CA TRP A 87 -2.66 -11.87 8.22
C TRP A 87 -3.11 -12.78 9.36
N GLN A 88 -3.14 -12.27 10.59
CA GLN A 88 -3.67 -13.00 11.75
C GLN A 88 -5.18 -13.24 11.60
N LEU A 89 -5.91 -12.25 11.06
CA LEU A 89 -7.35 -12.32 10.83
C LEU A 89 -7.74 -12.98 9.49
N ARG A 90 -6.81 -13.55 8.72
CA ARG A 90 -7.07 -14.13 7.38
C ARG A 90 -8.13 -15.23 7.34
N ARG A 91 -8.49 -15.82 8.48
CA ARG A 91 -9.57 -16.81 8.59
C ARG A 91 -10.96 -16.18 8.42
N TRP A 92 -11.10 -14.87 8.65
CA TRP A 92 -12.35 -14.14 8.62
C TRP A 92 -12.56 -13.50 7.24
N ARG A 93 -13.79 -13.60 6.68
CA ARG A 93 -14.12 -12.98 5.39
C ARG A 93 -14.03 -11.45 5.42
N SER A 94 -14.24 -10.86 6.59
CA SER A 94 -14.08 -9.41 6.80
C SER A 94 -12.65 -8.94 6.56
N ALA A 95 -11.63 -9.75 6.87
CA ALA A 95 -10.23 -9.39 6.61
C ALA A 95 -9.93 -9.32 5.11
N GLU A 96 -10.50 -10.23 4.32
CA GLU A 96 -10.37 -10.21 2.87
C GLU A 96 -11.06 -8.98 2.26
N LEU A 97 -12.28 -8.65 2.74
CA LEU A 97 -12.98 -7.43 2.33
C LEU A 97 -12.17 -6.17 2.69
N ALA A 98 -11.62 -6.10 3.90
CA ALA A 98 -10.79 -4.98 4.33
C ALA A 98 -9.54 -4.83 3.46
N ALA A 99 -8.88 -5.94 3.11
CA ALA A 99 -7.71 -5.93 2.22
C ALA A 99 -8.08 -5.45 0.80
N TRP A 100 -9.25 -5.84 0.27
CA TRP A 100 -9.76 -5.30 -1.00
C TRP A 100 -10.02 -3.80 -0.94
N VAL A 101 -10.69 -3.33 0.11
CA VAL A 101 -10.97 -1.90 0.31
C VAL A 101 -9.66 -1.12 0.40
N LEU A 102 -8.69 -1.60 1.19
CA LEU A 102 -7.36 -0.99 1.29
C LEU A 102 -6.68 -0.91 -0.07
N LEU A 103 -6.65 -2.01 -0.83
CA LEU A 103 -6.04 -2.03 -2.16
C LEU A 103 -6.70 -1.02 -3.11
N LEU A 104 -8.03 -0.97 -3.14
CA LEU A 104 -8.77 -0.02 -3.98
C LEU A 104 -8.52 1.43 -3.57
N THR A 105 -8.45 1.72 -2.28
CA THR A 105 -8.09 3.05 -1.78
C THR A 105 -6.70 3.45 -2.27
N TYR A 106 -5.71 2.55 -2.20
CA TYR A 106 -4.36 2.83 -2.71
C TYR A 106 -4.33 3.04 -4.23
N VAL A 107 -5.11 2.28 -5.00
CA VAL A 107 -5.28 2.53 -6.44
C VAL A 107 -5.84 3.94 -6.67
N GLY A 108 -6.85 4.35 -5.91
CA GLY A 108 -7.41 5.70 -5.97
C GLY A 108 -6.38 6.79 -5.67
N VAL A 109 -5.53 6.58 -4.65
CA VAL A 109 -4.42 7.50 -4.34
C VAL A 109 -3.41 7.57 -5.47
N CYS A 110 -3.05 6.44 -6.11
CA CYS A 110 -2.14 6.44 -7.26
C CYS A 110 -2.72 7.20 -8.46
N LEU A 111 -4.01 7.05 -8.73
CA LEU A 111 -4.70 7.81 -9.79
C LEU A 111 -4.73 9.31 -9.46
N HIS A 112 -4.96 9.66 -8.20
CA HIS A 112 -4.91 11.05 -7.76
C HIS A 112 -3.52 11.67 -7.99
N TRP A 113 -2.45 10.91 -7.67
CA TRP A 113 -1.09 11.32 -7.98
C TRP A 113 -0.83 11.53 -9.47
N ASP A 114 -1.31 10.63 -10.34
CA ASP A 114 -1.19 10.79 -11.80
C ASP A 114 -1.85 12.09 -12.29
N VAL A 115 -3.03 12.42 -11.77
CA VAL A 115 -3.73 13.67 -12.09
C VAL A 115 -2.92 14.88 -11.60
N CYS A 116 -2.43 14.87 -10.36
CA CYS A 116 -1.63 15.95 -9.80
C CYS A 116 -0.33 16.17 -10.59
N TYR A 117 0.40 15.10 -10.92
CA TYR A 117 1.64 15.22 -11.69
C TYR A 117 1.39 15.74 -13.12
N LYS A 118 0.32 15.30 -13.78
CA LYS A 118 -0.07 15.84 -15.09
C LYS A 118 -0.38 17.33 -15.03
N PHE A 119 -1.03 17.78 -13.96
CA PHE A 119 -1.29 19.20 -13.72
C PHE A 119 0.02 20.00 -13.59
N PHE A 120 0.95 19.55 -12.73
CA PHE A 120 2.24 20.24 -12.54
C PHE A 120 3.18 20.19 -13.76
N CYS A 121 3.06 19.17 -14.61
CA CYS A 121 3.82 19.08 -15.87
C CYS A 121 3.11 19.72 -17.07
N SER A 122 1.93 20.32 -16.90
CA SER A 122 1.26 21.02 -18.01
C SER A 122 2.03 22.29 -18.39
N PRO A 123 2.19 22.58 -19.71
CA PRO A 123 2.93 23.77 -20.16
C PRO A 123 2.29 25.07 -19.69
N GLU A 124 0.96 25.10 -19.56
CA GLU A 124 0.20 26.25 -19.03
C GLU A 124 0.65 26.63 -17.60
N PHE A 125 0.84 25.64 -16.73
CA PHE A 125 1.32 25.90 -15.37
C PHE A 125 2.78 26.39 -15.37
N ALA A 126 3.64 25.83 -16.23
CA ALA A 126 5.03 26.27 -16.35
C ALA A 126 5.12 27.73 -16.81
N ASP A 127 4.27 28.13 -17.77
CA ASP A 127 4.19 29.51 -18.26
C ASP A 127 3.66 30.47 -17.18
N ASP A 128 2.66 30.07 -16.38
CA ASP A 128 2.15 30.87 -15.26
C ASP A 128 3.20 31.08 -14.15
N VAL A 129 3.98 30.06 -13.82
CA VAL A 129 5.09 30.16 -12.84
C VAL A 129 6.19 31.09 -13.35
N LEU A 130 6.54 31.00 -14.65
CA LEU A 130 7.51 31.90 -15.27
C LEU A 130 6.99 33.35 -15.33
N ALA A 131 5.71 33.54 -15.66
CA ALA A 131 5.07 34.86 -15.74
C ALA A 131 4.92 35.53 -14.37
N SER A 132 4.72 34.76 -13.31
CA SER A 132 4.54 35.27 -11.94
C SER A 132 5.85 35.57 -11.20
N GLY A 133 7.03 35.26 -11.78
CA GLY A 133 8.33 35.53 -11.17
C GLY A 133 8.63 34.70 -9.91
N LEU A 134 7.80 33.69 -9.63
CA LEU A 134 7.90 32.75 -8.52
C LEU A 134 8.88 31.62 -8.86
N LEU A 135 10.14 31.95 -9.12
CA LEU A 135 11.18 30.93 -9.10
C LEU A 135 11.53 30.60 -7.65
N PRO A 136 11.42 29.33 -7.20
CA PRO A 136 12.08 28.93 -5.97
C PRO A 136 13.60 29.08 -6.17
N ARG A 137 14.23 29.92 -5.35
CA ARG A 137 15.69 29.98 -5.22
C ARG A 137 16.21 28.80 -4.42
#